data_AF-A0A349PRP4-F1
#
_entry.id   AF-A0A349PRP4-F1
#
_cell.length_a   1.000
_cell.length_b   1.000
_cell.length_c   1.000
_cell.angle_alpha   90.00
_cell.angle_beta   90.00
_cell.angle_gamma   90.00
#
_symmetry.space_group_name_H-M   'P 1'
#
loop_
_entity.id
_entity.type
_entity.pdbx_description
1 polymer ?
#
loop_
_entity_poly.entity_id
_entity_poly.type
_entity_poly.pdbx_seq_one_letter_code
_entity_poly.pdbx_strand_id
1 'polypeptide(L)'
;MRNLIKSIAVFIIAYFALKYLLLFGICYAIVVSIFKGREDNEPVFSKYLWNLSLSIDQTLNVCLQFILNDLMRFPKGVNYGNPDESISGVTGKNQIKETLTLFGKAINWFLHKLEKDHSIKAIEKDE
;
A
#
# COMPACT_ATOMS: atom_id res chain seq x y z
N MET A 1 27.28 -9.61 5.73
CA MET A 1 27.57 -9.29 4.31
C MET A 1 26.78 -10.14 3.32
N ARG A 2 26.82 -11.49 3.38
CA ARG A 2 26.06 -12.36 2.45
C ARG A 2 24.55 -12.09 2.41
N ASN A 3 23.92 -11.78 3.55
CA ASN A 3 22.48 -11.46 3.59
C ASN A 3 22.17 -10.09 2.98
N LEU A 4 23.03 -9.08 3.20
CA LEU A 4 22.87 -7.75 2.61
C LEU A 4 22.97 -7.78 1.08
N ILE A 5 23.96 -8.49 0.53
CA ILE A 5 24.12 -8.63 -0.93
C ILE A 5 22.88 -9.30 -1.54
N LYS A 6 22.34 -10.34 -0.91
CA LYS A 6 21.10 -10.99 -1.35
C LYS A 6 19.93 -10.01 -1.34
N SER A 7 19.73 -9.25 -0.26
CA SER A 7 18.65 -8.26 -0.18
C SER A 7 18.76 -7.18 -1.25
N ILE A 8 19.98 -6.67 -1.49
CA ILE A 8 20.24 -5.69 -2.55
C ILE A 8 19.92 -6.28 -3.92
N ALA A 9 20.36 -7.50 -4.22
CA ALA A 9 20.09 -8.16 -5.48
C ALA A 9 18.58 -8.35 -5.73
N VAL A 10 17.86 -8.85 -4.73
CA VAL A 10 16.39 -9.02 -4.81
C VAL A 10 15.70 -7.68 -5.03
N PHE A 11 16.12 -6.63 -4.31
CA PHE A 11 15.57 -5.28 -4.48
C PHE A 11 15.79 -4.74 -5.91
N ILE A 12 17.00 -4.87 -6.46
CA ILE A 12 17.31 -4.41 -7.82
C ILE A 12 16.44 -5.13 -8.85
N ILE A 13 16.29 -6.45 -8.73
CA ILE A 13 15.46 -7.26 -9.63
C ILE A 13 14.00 -6.84 -9.52
N ALA A 14 13.47 -6.71 -8.31
CA ALA A 14 12.09 -6.31 -8.07
C ALA A 14 11.81 -4.90 -8.60
N TYR A 15 12.71 -3.94 -8.35
CA TYR A 15 12.59 -2.57 -8.85
C TYR A 15 12.63 -2.52 -10.39
N PHE A 16 13.52 -3.28 -11.02
CA PHE A 16 13.59 -3.38 -12.48
C PHE A 16 12.29 -3.94 -13.04
N ALA A 17 11.80 -5.05 -12.48
CA ALA A 17 10.53 -5.66 -12.88
C ALA A 17 9.36 -4.68 -12.71
N LEU A 18 9.27 -3.98 -11.57
CA LEU A 18 8.24 -2.98 -11.33
C LEU A 18 8.29 -1.85 -12.37
N LYS A 19 9.48 -1.31 -12.66
CA LYS A 19 9.64 -0.17 -13.59
C LYS A 19 9.22 -0.52 -15.02
N TYR A 20 9.60 -1.69 -15.52
CA TYR A 20 9.42 -2.02 -16.94
C TYR A 20 8.21 -2.93 -17.21
N LEU A 21 7.83 -3.81 -16.28
CA LEU A 21 6.75 -4.77 -16.48
C LEU A 21 5.39 -4.27 -15.97
N LEU A 22 5.35 -3.31 -15.05
CA LEU A 22 4.08 -2.79 -14.53
C LEU A 22 3.22 -2.19 -15.65
N LEU A 23 3.81 -1.32 -16.47
CA LEU A 23 3.09 -0.67 -17.57
C LEU A 23 2.59 -1.70 -18.59
N PHE A 24 3.43 -2.67 -18.92
CA PHE A 24 3.04 -3.78 -19.80
C PHE A 24 1.86 -4.58 -19.22
N GLY A 25 1.90 -4.92 -17.93
CA GLY A 25 0.84 -5.64 -17.24
C GLY A 25 -0.50 -4.88 -17.26
N ILE A 26 -0.48 -3.57 -17.00
CA ILE A 26 -1.68 -2.72 -17.04
C ILE A 26 -2.24 -2.65 -18.47
N CYS A 27 -1.39 -2.44 -19.48
CA CYS A 27 -1.83 -2.42 -20.88
C CYS A 27 -2.49 -3.75 -21.29
N TYR A 28 -1.88 -4.87 -20.91
CA TYR A 28 -2.46 -6.19 -21.19
C TYR A 28 -3.78 -6.40 -20.46
N ALA A 29 -3.90 -5.99 -19.19
CA ALA A 29 -5.14 -6.09 -18.42
C ALA A 29 -6.29 -5.29 -19.06
N ILE A 30 -6.01 -4.12 -19.63
CA ILE A 30 -7.00 -3.32 -20.38
C ILE A 30 -7.47 -4.08 -21.63
N VAL A 31 -6.54 -4.61 -22.43
CA VAL A 31 -6.87 -5.37 -23.64
C VAL A 31 -7.73 -6.58 -23.30
N VAL A 32 -7.36 -7.36 -22.29
CA VAL A 32 -8.14 -8.52 -21.84
C VAL A 32 -9.53 -8.08 -21.38
N SER A 33 -9.62 -7.02 -20.58
CA SER A 33 -10.89 -6.54 -20.03
C SER A 33 -11.88 -6.02 -21.09
N ILE A 34 -11.39 -5.59 -22.26
CA ILE A 34 -12.21 -5.09 -23.38
C ILE A 34 -12.55 -6.21 -24.36
N PHE A 35 -11.58 -7.06 -24.70
CA PHE A 35 -11.67 -7.96 -25.86
C PHE A 35 -11.90 -9.43 -25.51
N LYS A 36 -11.50 -9.89 -24.32
CA LYS A 36 -11.75 -11.27 -23.90
C LYS A 36 -13.00 -11.28 -23.02
N GLY A 37 -13.92 -12.18 -23.33
CA GLY A 37 -15.00 -12.51 -22.41
C GLY A 37 -14.40 -12.93 -21.07
N ARG A 38 -14.98 -12.45 -19.96
CA ARG A 38 -14.49 -12.79 -18.62
C ARG A 38 -14.78 -14.25 -18.32
N GLU A 39 -13.81 -14.97 -17.78
CA GLU A 39 -14.11 -16.21 -17.07
C GLU A 39 -14.81 -15.87 -15.75
N ASP A 40 -15.69 -16.74 -15.27
CA ASP A 40 -16.51 -16.51 -14.06
C ASP A 40 -15.67 -16.21 -12.80
N ASN A 41 -14.39 -16.64 -12.78
CA ASN A 41 -13.47 -16.47 -11.67
C ASN A 41 -12.53 -15.25 -11.83
N GLU A 42 -12.54 -14.54 -12.96
CA GLU A 42 -11.67 -13.39 -13.17
C GLU A 42 -12.22 -12.14 -12.46
N PRO A 43 -11.37 -11.39 -11.72
CA PRO A 43 -11.80 -10.17 -11.08
C PRO A 43 -12.25 -9.14 -12.11
N VAL A 44 -13.36 -8.47 -11.84
CA VAL A 44 -13.80 -7.29 -12.61
C VAL A 44 -12.66 -6.27 -12.68
N PHE A 45 -12.48 -5.59 -13.81
CA PHE A 45 -11.41 -4.61 -14.00
C PHE A 45 -11.30 -3.56 -12.88
N SER A 46 -12.43 -3.13 -12.30
CA SER A 46 -12.45 -2.25 -11.13
C SER A 46 -11.78 -2.87 -9.89
N LYS A 47 -12.01 -4.16 -9.63
CA LYS A 47 -11.36 -4.90 -8.56
C LYS A 47 -9.86 -5.10 -8.82
N TYR A 48 -9.47 -5.30 -10.09
CA TYR A 48 -8.06 -5.30 -10.49
C TYR A 48 -7.37 -3.97 -10.16
N LEU A 49 -7.97 -2.84 -10.57
CA LEU A 49 -7.42 -1.51 -10.28
C LEU A 49 -7.36 -1.23 -8.77
N TRP A 50 -8.38 -1.65 -8.03
CA TRP A 50 -8.39 -1.56 -6.57
C TRP A 50 -7.22 -2.33 -5.97
N ASN A 51 -7.05 -3.60 -6.33
CA ASN A 51 -5.96 -4.44 -5.82
C ASN A 51 -4.60 -3.84 -6.17
N LEU A 52 -4.44 -3.31 -7.39
CA LEU A 52 -3.21 -2.64 -7.79
C LEU A 52 -2.94 -1.37 -6.93
N SER A 53 -3.97 -0.58 -6.65
CA SER A 53 -3.84 0.60 -5.78
C SER A 53 -3.44 0.23 -4.35
N LEU A 54 -3.99 -0.87 -3.81
CA LEU A 54 -3.64 -1.39 -2.50
C LEU A 54 -2.18 -1.88 -2.46
N SER A 55 -1.74 -2.62 -3.48
CA SER A 55 -0.35 -3.09 -3.57
C SER A 55 0.65 -1.94 -3.68
N ILE A 56 0.29 -0.85 -4.37
CA ILE A 56 1.11 0.37 -4.42
C ILE A 56 1.16 1.03 -3.04
N ASP A 57 0.04 1.15 -2.34
CA ASP A 57 -0.01 1.71 -0.97
C ASP A 57 0.86 0.91 0.01
N GLN A 58 0.75 -0.43 0.01
CA GLN A 58 1.62 -1.34 0.78
C GLN A 58 3.10 -1.16 0.42
N THR A 59 3.42 -1.06 -0.87
CA THR A 59 4.81 -0.80 -1.32
C THR A 59 5.33 0.53 -0.78
N LEU A 60 4.50 1.58 -0.81
CA LEU A 60 4.86 2.89 -0.29
C LEU A 60 5.01 2.89 1.23
N ASN A 61 4.23 2.08 1.96
CA ASN A 61 4.39 1.88 3.41
C ASN A 61 5.81 1.43 3.75
N VAL A 62 6.36 0.47 2.98
CA VAL A 62 7.74 -0.02 3.13
C VAL A 62 8.75 1.02 2.67
N CYS A 63 8.61 1.56 1.46
CA CYS A 63 9.57 2.49 0.87
C CYS A 63 9.74 3.77 1.70
N LEU A 64 8.65 4.28 2.28
CA LEU A 64 8.63 5.51 3.04
C LEU A 64 8.68 5.28 4.55
N GLN A 65 8.94 4.06 5.01
CA GLN A 65 8.81 3.68 6.43
C GLN A 65 9.50 4.65 7.40
N PHE A 66 10.70 5.14 7.07
CA PHE A 66 11.45 6.03 7.96
C PHE A 66 10.77 7.40 8.04
N ILE A 67 10.42 7.98 6.89
CA ILE A 67 9.72 9.26 6.80
C ILE A 67 8.36 9.18 7.50
N LEU A 68 7.59 8.11 7.26
CA LEU A 68 6.29 7.91 7.88
C LEU A 68 6.40 7.73 9.39
N ASN A 69 7.35 6.93 9.87
CA ASN A 69 7.56 6.73 11.30
C ASN A 69 7.99 8.00 12.04
N ASP A 70 8.76 8.87 11.39
CA ASP A 70 9.23 10.13 11.98
C ASP A 70 8.15 11.22 11.95
N LEU A 71 7.36 11.30 10.88
CA LEU A 71 6.40 12.39 10.67
C LEU A 71 4.98 12.08 11.17
N MET A 72 4.53 10.83 11.07
CA MET A 72 3.10 10.49 11.23
C MET A 72 2.73 10.04 12.64
N ARG A 73 3.67 9.52 13.43
CA ARG A 73 3.39 8.95 14.75
C ARG A 73 4.34 9.42 15.85
N PHE A 74 3.86 9.45 17.08
CA PHE A 74 4.69 9.58 18.27
C PHE A 74 5.40 8.26 18.61
N PRO A 75 6.47 8.30 19.43
CA PRO A 75 7.05 7.09 20.02
C PRO A 75 5.98 6.25 20.73
N LYS A 76 6.09 4.92 20.67
CA LYS A 76 5.10 3.92 21.14
C LYS A 76 3.86 3.71 20.25
N GLY A 77 3.74 4.42 19.13
CA GLY A 77 2.76 4.11 18.07
C GLY A 77 3.08 2.83 17.30
N VAL A 78 2.17 2.41 16.43
CA VAL A 78 2.38 1.28 15.50
C VAL A 78 3.28 1.73 14.37
N ASN A 79 4.34 0.98 14.09
CA ASN A 79 5.31 1.31 13.06
C ASN A 79 4.73 1.15 11.65
N TYR A 80 5.03 2.09 10.77
CA TYR A 80 4.92 1.94 9.32
C TYR A 80 6.07 1.05 8.81
N GLY A 81 5.85 0.40 7.67
CA GLY A 81 6.85 -0.43 6.99
C GLY A 81 6.57 -1.94 6.95
N ASN A 82 5.44 -2.40 7.48
CA ASN A 82 5.01 -3.77 7.27
C ASN A 82 4.56 -3.95 5.80
N PRO A 83 5.18 -4.85 5.01
CA PRO A 83 4.83 -5.05 3.60
C PRO A 83 3.39 -5.51 3.37
N ASP A 84 2.76 -6.10 4.38
CA ASP A 84 1.37 -6.57 4.27
C ASP A 84 0.37 -5.45 4.62
N GLU A 85 0.81 -4.35 5.23
CA GLU A 85 -0.10 -3.26 5.62
C GLU A 85 -0.01 -2.05 4.70
N SER A 86 -1.16 -1.44 4.43
CA SER A 86 -1.25 -0.14 3.74
C SER A 86 -0.91 1.04 4.67
N ILE A 87 -0.53 2.19 4.12
CA ILE A 87 -0.28 3.41 4.93
C ILE A 87 -1.56 3.82 5.66
N SER A 88 -2.69 3.76 4.96
CA SER A 88 -4.01 4.08 5.52
C SER A 88 -4.39 3.15 6.67
N GLY A 89 -4.11 1.84 6.57
CA GLY A 89 -4.37 0.87 7.64
C GLY A 89 -3.53 1.13 8.89
N VAL A 90 -2.22 1.35 8.74
CA VAL A 90 -1.34 1.71 9.87
C VAL A 90 -1.74 3.06 10.48
N THR A 91 -2.16 4.03 9.66
CA THR A 91 -2.71 5.31 10.12
C THR A 91 -3.95 5.07 10.98
N GLY A 92 -4.85 4.18 10.57
CA GLY A 92 -6.03 3.78 11.35
C GLY A 92 -5.69 3.16 12.70
N LYS A 93 -4.72 2.22 12.72
CA LYS A 93 -4.22 1.62 13.97
C LYS A 93 -3.66 2.68 14.94
N ASN A 94 -2.91 3.66 14.42
CA ASN A 94 -2.38 4.77 15.20
C ASN A 94 -3.48 5.78 15.62
N GLN A 95 -4.53 5.97 14.82
CA GLN A 95 -5.69 6.77 15.19
C GLN A 95 -6.40 6.17 16.40
N ILE A 96 -6.66 4.86 16.40
CA ILE A 96 -7.30 4.15 17.53
C ILE A 96 -6.44 4.24 18.80
N LYS A 97 -5.12 4.14 18.65
CA LYS A 97 -4.18 4.25 19.79
C LYS A 97 -3.87 5.69 20.19
N GLU A 98 -4.46 6.69 19.52
CA GLU A 98 -4.19 8.12 19.75
C GLU A 98 -2.71 8.51 19.66
N THR A 99 -1.95 7.81 18.81
CA THR A 99 -0.49 7.98 18.67
C THR A 99 -0.09 8.75 17.41
N LEU A 100 -1.04 9.28 16.64
CA LEU A 100 -0.75 10.15 15.50
C LEU A 100 -0.22 11.52 15.94
N THR A 101 0.80 12.02 15.23
CA THR A 101 1.25 13.41 15.34
C THR A 101 0.19 14.36 14.78
N LEU A 102 0.39 15.68 14.91
CA LEU A 102 -0.46 16.67 14.23
C LEU A 102 -0.46 16.48 12.71
N PHE A 103 0.70 16.19 12.12
CA PHE A 103 0.82 15.89 10.69
C PHE A 103 0.03 14.62 10.34
N GLY A 104 0.21 13.54 11.10
CA GLY A 104 -0.54 12.30 10.93
C GLY A 104 -2.06 12.49 11.04
N LYS A 105 -2.52 13.31 11.99
CA LYS A 105 -3.94 13.66 12.14
C LYS A 105 -4.47 14.47 10.94
N ALA A 106 -3.66 15.39 10.40
CA ALA A 106 -4.04 16.18 9.22
C ALA A 106 -4.22 15.29 7.98
N ILE A 107 -3.27 14.36 7.75
CA ILE A 107 -3.39 13.37 6.66
C ILE A 107 -4.61 12.48 6.89
N ASN A 108 -4.81 11.97 8.10
CA ASN A 108 -5.96 11.13 8.42
C ASN A 108 -7.30 11.85 8.19
N TRP A 109 -7.38 13.13 8.53
CA TRP A 109 -8.55 13.97 8.27
C TRP A 109 -8.80 14.14 6.76
N PHE A 110 -7.75 14.34 5.96
CA PHE A 110 -7.87 14.40 4.51
C PHE A 110 -8.43 13.10 3.94
N LEU A 111 -7.94 11.95 4.39
CA LEU A 111 -8.45 10.63 3.98
C LEU A 111 -9.92 10.45 4.39
N HIS A 112 -10.29 10.86 5.61
CA HIS A 112 -11.68 10.82 6.08
C HIS A 112 -12.64 11.65 5.21
N LYS A 113 -12.15 12.73 4.59
CA LYS A 113 -12.94 13.56 3.65
C LYS A 113 -13.19 12.84 2.32
N LEU A 114 -12.25 12.02 1.85
CA LEU A 114 -12.40 11.22 0.63
C LEU A 114 -13.38 10.07 0.85
N GLU A 115 -13.24 9.38 1.97
CA GLU A 115 -14.16 8.35 2.41
C GLU A 115 -14.28 8.40 3.93
N LYS A 116 -15.52 8.48 4.43
CA LYS A 116 -15.77 8.49 5.87
C LYS A 116 -15.11 7.26 6.52
N ASP A 117 -14.28 7.54 7.53
CA ASP A 117 -13.51 6.55 8.31
C ASP A 117 -12.58 5.68 7.47
N HIS A 118 -12.07 6.22 6.35
CA HIS A 118 -11.18 5.53 5.41
C HIS A 118 -10.08 4.72 6.10
N SER A 119 -9.27 5.37 6.94
CA SER A 119 -8.13 4.73 7.61
C SER A 119 -8.54 3.60 8.56
N ILE A 120 -9.69 3.73 9.22
CA ILE A 120 -10.21 2.68 10.13
C ILE A 120 -10.71 1.49 9.32
N LYS A 121 -11.37 1.72 8.19
CA LYS A 121 -11.81 0.66 7.28
C LYS A 121 -10.65 -0.05 6.58
N ALA A 122 -9.55 0.68 6.36
CA ALA A 122 -8.33 0.17 5.75
C ALA A 122 -7.48 -0.67 6.71
N ILE A 123 -7.85 -0.79 7.99
CA ILE A 123 -7.20 -1.70 8.92
C ILE A 123 -7.46 -3.12 8.42
N GLU A 124 -6.40 -3.75 7.90
CA GLU A 124 -6.43 -5.18 7.59
C GLU A 124 -6.73 -5.95 8.88
N LYS A 125 -7.75 -6.79 8.82
CA LYS A 125 -8.04 -7.75 9.87
C LYS A 125 -7.11 -8.92 9.60
N ASP A 126 -6.24 -9.24 10.55
CA ASP A 126 -5.37 -10.41 10.47
C ASP A 126 -6.22 -11.61 9.97
N GLU A 127 -5.88 -12.15 8.80
CA GLU A 127 -6.49 -13.37 8.23
C GLU A 127 -6.13 -14.61 9.07
#